data_AF-A0AAU7YHJ3-F1
#
_entry.id   AF-A0AAU7YHJ3-F1
#
_cell.length_a   1.000
_cell.length_b   1.000
_cell.length_c   1.000
_cell.angle_alpha   90.00
_cell.angle_beta   90.00
_cell.angle_gamma   90.00
#
_symmetry.space_group_name_H-M   'P 1'
#
loop_
_entity.id
_entity.type
_entity.pdbx_description
1 polymer ?
#
loop_
_entity_poly.entity_id
_entity_poly.type
_entity_poly.pdbx_seq_one_letter_code
_entity_poly.pdbx_strand_id
1 'polypeptide(L)' 'MSDSNRDINAALINAAKRGDTNEVKRLISEGADVNAVDQNGNTPLHLLLKMAIRI' A
#
# COMPACT_ATOMS: atom_id res chain seq x y z
N MET A 1 -12.39 -4.55 -18.70
CA MET A 1 -12.54 -5.42 -17.52
C MET A 1 -11.17 -5.99 -17.18
N SER A 2 -10.38 -5.37 -16.29
CA SER A 2 -9.24 -6.02 -15.61
C SER A 2 -8.47 -5.12 -14.61
N ASP A 3 -9.06 -4.06 -14.05
CA ASP A 3 -8.31 -3.11 -13.19
C ASP A 3 -8.59 -3.24 -11.69
N SER A 4 -9.42 -4.20 -11.24
CA SER A 4 -9.73 -4.38 -9.80
C SER A 4 -8.50 -4.63 -8.92
N ASN A 5 -7.47 -5.31 -9.44
CA ASN A 5 -6.21 -5.50 -8.71
C ASN A 5 -5.32 -4.26 -8.72
N ARG A 6 -5.38 -3.42 -9.77
CA ARG A 6 -4.63 -2.15 -9.80
C ARG A 6 -5.21 -1.17 -8.80
N ASP A 7 -6.53 -1.17 -8.65
CA ASP A 7 -7.23 -0.27 -7.74
C ASP A 7 -6.94 -0.59 -6.26
N ILE A 8 -6.98 -1.87 -5.87
CA ILE A 8 -6.71 -2.26 -4.47
C ILE A 8 -5.25 -2.06 -4.07
N ASN A 9 -4.31 -2.29 -5.00
CA ASN A 9 -2.89 -2.04 -4.78
C ASN A 9 -2.58 -0.55 -4.66
N ALA A 10 -3.19 0.28 -5.53
CA ALA A 10 -3.07 1.73 -5.43
C ALA A 10 -3.69 2.26 -4.11
N ALA A 11 -4.82 1.69 -3.68
CA ALA A 11 -5.43 1.99 -2.39
C ALA A 11 -4.49 1.63 -1.21
N LEU A 12 -3.82 0.47 -1.27
CA LEU A 12 -2.87 0.03 -0.24
C LEU A 12 -1.69 0.98 -0.12
N ILE A 13 -1.13 1.39 -1.27
CA ILE A 13 -0.04 2.37 -1.33
C ILE A 13 -0.46 3.73 -0.77
N ASN A 14 -1.68 4.19 -1.07
CA ASN A 14 -2.21 5.43 -0.53
C ASN A 14 -2.47 5.35 0.98
N ALA A 15 -3.00 4.23 1.47
CA ALA A 15 -3.19 3.99 2.90
C ALA A 15 -1.84 3.98 3.64
N ALA A 16 -0.83 3.30 3.08
CA ALA A 16 0.54 3.33 3.59
C ALA A 16 1.15 4.73 3.60
N LYS A 17 0.93 5.54 2.54
CA LYS A 17 1.36 6.96 2.47
C LYS A 17 0.69 7.87 3.49
N ARG A 18 -0.48 7.49 4.01
CA ARG A 18 -1.20 8.23 5.06
C ARG A 18 -0.87 7.74 6.47
N GLY A 19 -0.18 6.60 6.60
CA GLY A 19 0.04 5.93 7.88
C GLY A 19 -1.22 5.25 8.43
N ASP A 20 -2.23 5.03 7.59
CA ASP A 20 -3.50 4.45 7.99
C ASP A 20 -3.37 2.93 8.11
N THR A 21 -2.94 2.50 9.29
CA THR A 21 -2.61 1.09 9.55
C THR A 21 -3.86 0.20 9.52
N ASN A 22 -5.04 0.75 9.81
CA ASN A 22 -6.29 -0.01 9.77
C ASN A 22 -6.71 -0.30 8.33
N GLU A 23 -6.63 0.71 7.47
CA GLU A 23 -6.95 0.56 6.06
C GLU A 23 -5.92 -0.34 5.35
N VAL A 24 -4.63 -0.22 5.69
CA VAL A 24 -3.59 -1.15 5.23
C VAL A 24 -3.95 -2.60 5.56
N LYS A 25 -4.34 -2.90 6.80
CA LYS A 25 -4.72 -4.26 7.21
C LYS A 25 -5.95 -4.77 6.47
N ARG A 26 -6.97 -3.91 6.28
CA ARG A 26 -8.19 -4.26 5.55
C ARG A 26 -7.88 -4.65 4.10
N LEU A 27 -7.10 -3.83 3.41
CA LEU A 27 -6.74 -4.04 2.00
C LEU A 27 -5.86 -5.28 1.81
N ILE A 28 -4.93 -5.56 2.73
CA ILE A 28 -4.16 -6.81 2.72
C ILE A 28 -5.10 -8.02 2.87
N SER A 29 -6.08 -7.94 3.78
CA SER A 29 -7.07 -9.01 3.97
C SER A 29 -8.00 -9.19 2.76
N GLU A 30 -8.21 -8.15 1.97
CA GLU A 30 -8.98 -8.17 0.72
C GLU A 30 -8.17 -8.70 -0.47
N GLY A 31 -6.89 -9.05 -0.26
CA GLY A 31 -6.02 -9.64 -1.29
C GLY A 31 -5.14 -8.63 -2.02
N ALA A 32 -4.93 -7.43 -1.45
CA ALA A 32 -3.97 -6.48 -1.98
C ALA A 32 -2.56 -7.08 -1.98
N ASP A 33 -1.85 -6.91 -3.10
CA ASP A 33 -0.48 -7.38 -3.22
C ASP A 33 0.45 -6.44 -2.46
N VAL A 34 1.00 -6.95 -1.36
CA VAL A 34 1.99 -6.25 -0.54
C VAL A 34 3.29 -5.95 -1.29
N ASN A 35 3.52 -6.63 -2.41
CA ASN A 35 4.66 -6.40 -3.31
C ASN A 35 4.32 -5.47 -4.46
N ALA A 36 3.08 -4.96 -4.55
CA ALA A 36 2.73 -3.99 -5.56
C ALA A 36 3.64 -2.77 -5.46
N VAL A 37 4.09 -2.26 -6.60
CA VAL A 37 4.93 -1.06 -6.65
C VAL A 37 4.13 0.12 -7.18
N ASP A 38 4.39 1.32 -6.64
CA ASP A 38 3.89 2.55 -7.23
C ASP A 38 4.67 2.91 -8.50
N GLN A 39 4.27 4.01 -9.15
CA GLN A 39 4.93 4.53 -10.35
C GLN A 39 6.42 4.85 -10.15
N ASN A 40 6.87 4.97 -8.90
CA ASN A 40 8.27 5.23 -8.54
C ASN A 40 9.00 3.94 -8.11
N GLY A 41 8.39 2.77 -8.26
CA GLY A 41 8.97 1.49 -7.84
C GLY A 41 8.91 1.22 -6.34
N ASN A 42 8.18 2.03 -5.55
CA ASN A 42 8.10 1.81 -4.10
C ASN A 42 7.00 0.81 -3.75
N THR A 43 7.33 -0.18 -2.92
CA THR A 43 6.33 -1.06 -2.33
C THR A 43 5.64 -0.40 -1.13
N PRO A 44 4.44 -0.85 -0.75
CA PRO A 44 3.80 -0.47 0.51
C PRO A 44 4.77 -0.53 1.71
N LEU A 45 5.63 -1.55 1.76
CA LEU A 45 6.62 -1.71 2.84
C LEU A 45 7.69 -0.62 2.83
N HIS A 46 8.17 -0.17 1.67
CA HIS A 46 9.10 0.96 1.57
C HIS A 46 8.48 2.25 2.14
N LEU A 47 7.17 2.44 1.94
CA LEU A 47 6.44 3.62 2.41
C LEU A 47 6.17 3.55 3.92
N LEU A 48 5.84 2.37 4.44
CA LEU A 48 5.65 2.14 5.88
C LEU A 48 6.95 2.35 6.67
N LEU A 49 8.09 1.88 6.16
CA LEU A 49 9.40 2.08 6.79
C LEU A 49 9.80 3.56 6.82
N LYS A 50 9.48 4.34 5.78
CA LYS A 50 9.68 5.79 5.75
C LYS A 50 8.86 6.54 6.81
N MET A 51 7.70 6.03 7.19
CA MET A 51 6.87 6.64 8.23
C MET A 51 7.29 6.22 9.65
N ALA A 52 7.70 4.96 9.83
CA ALA A 52 8.18 4.46 11.12
C ALA A 52 9.52 5.07 11.53
N ILE A 53 10.33 5.51 10.56
CA ILE A 53 11.59 6.22 10.79
C ILE A 53 11.36 7.72 10.60
N ARG A 54 10.70 8.33 11.59
CA ARG A 54 10.82 9.77 11.84
C ARG A 54 11.61 9.92 13.14
N ILE A 55 12.90 9.61 13.08
CA ILE A 55 13.90 9.94 14.10
C ILE A 55 14.80 11.05 13.58
#